data_AF-A0A846EAE1-F1
#
_entry.id   AF-A0A846EAE1-F1
#
_cell.length_a   1.000
_cell.length_b   1.000
_cell.length_c   1.000
_cell.angle_alpha   90.00
_cell.angle_beta   90.00
_cell.angle_gamma   90.00
#
_symmetry.space_group_name_H-M   'P 1'
#
loop_
_entity.id
_entity.type
_entity.pdbx_description
1 polymer ?
#
loop_
_entity_poly.entity_id
_entity_poly.type
_entity_poly.pdbx_seq_one_letter_code
_entity_poly.pdbx_strand_id
1 'polypeptide(L)'
;MSNFDAELQSQIVRTIDILEGLENLIDTASTPEIAEILQDAWLKVSDTFPEDFREATQWDAGAGGLRLYLRVKAFFENPIDNPITQAELEAYYHSQTPIDEDSADFFFPD
;
A
#
# COMPACT_ATOMS: atom_id res chain seq x y z
N MET A 1 17.08 -8.14 17.54
CA MET A 1 15.82 -7.44 17.25
C MET A 1 15.74 -6.24 18.17
N SER A 2 15.79 -5.04 17.61
CA SER A 2 15.74 -3.79 18.37
C SER A 2 14.29 -3.53 18.81
N ASN A 3 14.06 -3.04 20.03
CA ASN A 3 12.73 -2.59 20.48
C ASN A 3 12.12 -1.53 19.54
N PHE A 4 12.95 -0.86 18.75
CA PHE A 4 12.56 0.15 17.76
C PHE A 4 11.75 -0.44 16.60
N ASP A 5 12.02 -1.68 16.18
CA ASP A 5 11.29 -2.33 15.07
C ASP A 5 9.87 -2.72 15.49
N ALA A 6 9.68 -3.17 16.72
CA ALA A 6 8.38 -3.61 17.24
C ALA A 6 7.41 -2.44 17.44
N GLU A 7 7.91 -1.29 17.91
CA GLU A 7 7.10 -0.09 18.09
C GLU A 7 6.66 0.51 16.75
N LEU A 8 7.60 0.59 15.79
CA LEU A 8 7.29 1.03 14.42
C LEU A 8 6.27 0.08 13.75
N GLN A 9 6.47 -1.22 13.86
CA GLN A 9 5.54 -2.22 13.33
C GLN A 9 4.14 -2.08 13.95
N SER A 10 4.05 -1.87 15.26
CA SER A 10 2.76 -1.64 15.94
C SER A 10 2.08 -0.34 15.46
N GLN A 11 2.84 0.71 15.17
CA GLN A 11 2.31 1.96 14.64
C GLN A 11 1.77 1.75 13.21
N ILE A 12 2.50 1.03 12.37
CA ILE A 12 2.08 0.73 11.00
C ILE A 12 0.79 -0.11 10.98
N VAL A 13 0.69 -1.13 11.83
CA VAL A 13 -0.55 -1.93 11.96
C VAL A 13 -1.74 -1.06 12.35
N ARG A 14 -1.56 -0.14 13.32
CA ARG A 14 -2.62 0.78 13.72
C ARG A 14 -3.03 1.73 12.59
N THR A 15 -2.07 2.18 11.79
CA THR A 15 -2.34 3.02 10.62
C THR A 15 -3.16 2.26 9.58
N ILE A 16 -2.88 0.97 9.35
CA ILE A 16 -3.66 0.09 8.48
C ILE A 16 -5.12 0.01 8.93
N ASP A 17 -5.37 -0.23 10.23
CA ASP A 17 -6.73 -0.33 10.76
C ASP A 17 -7.53 0.99 10.57
N ILE A 18 -6.85 2.14 10.69
CA ILE A 18 -7.46 3.47 10.46
C ILE A 18 -7.82 3.65 8.98
N LEU A 19 -6.91 3.28 8.06
CA LEU A 19 -7.14 3.39 6.62
C LEU A 19 -8.30 2.51 6.17
N GLU A 20 -8.36 1.25 6.62
CA GLU A 20 -9.50 0.38 6.31
C GLU A 20 -10.81 0.96 6.81
N GLY A 21 -10.81 1.51 8.03
CA GLY A 21 -11.98 2.17 8.59
C GLY A 21 -12.43 3.34 7.71
N LEU A 22 -11.49 4.16 7.23
CA LEU A 22 -11.78 5.29 6.35
C LEU A 22 -12.25 4.83 4.96
N GLU A 23 -11.61 3.83 4.35
CA GLU A 23 -11.99 3.26 3.05
C GLU A 23 -13.42 2.71 3.09
N ASN A 24 -13.74 1.91 4.13
CA ASN A 24 -15.10 1.39 4.32
C ASN A 24 -16.14 2.52 4.51
N LEU A 25 -15.78 3.59 5.21
CA LEU A 25 -16.66 4.73 5.42
C LEU A 25 -16.85 5.55 4.14
N ILE A 26 -15.82 5.68 3.30
CA ILE A 26 -15.90 6.34 1.98
C ILE A 26 -16.88 5.56 1.08
N ASP A 27 -16.72 4.23 1.01
CA ASP A 27 -17.56 3.35 0.18
C ASP A 27 -19.03 3.35 0.61
N THR A 28 -19.29 3.62 1.89
CA THR A 28 -20.63 3.61 2.49
C THR A 28 -21.16 5.00 2.81
N ALA A 29 -20.48 6.06 2.36
CA ALA A 29 -20.82 7.44 2.69
C ALA A 29 -22.23 7.79 2.20
N SER A 30 -23.06 8.28 3.12
CA SER A 30 -24.46 8.62 2.86
C SER A 30 -24.64 9.80 1.91
N THR A 31 -23.63 10.70 1.85
CA THR A 31 -23.64 11.87 0.98
C THR A 31 -22.24 12.14 0.40
N PRO A 32 -22.16 12.82 -0.75
CA PRO A 32 -20.87 13.20 -1.36
C PRO A 32 -20.00 14.06 -0.44
N GLU A 33 -20.59 14.97 0.34
CA GLU A 33 -19.84 15.85 1.25
C GLU A 33 -19.18 15.05 2.38
N ILE A 34 -19.81 13.97 2.85
CA ILE A 34 -19.22 13.07 3.84
C ILE A 34 -18.09 12.26 3.20
N ALA A 35 -18.27 11.79 1.96
CA ALA A 35 -17.22 11.08 1.22
C ALA A 35 -15.98 11.96 1.04
N GLU A 36 -16.16 13.25 0.67
CA GLU A 36 -15.07 14.22 0.52
C GLU A 36 -14.31 14.43 1.84
N ILE A 37 -15.01 14.61 2.97
CA ILE A 37 -14.38 14.76 4.29
C ILE A 37 -13.56 13.51 4.66
N LEU A 38 -14.10 12.32 4.37
CA LEU A 38 -13.42 11.07 4.67
C LEU A 38 -12.22 10.84 3.75
N GLN A 39 -12.31 11.25 2.49
CA GLN A 39 -11.20 11.22 1.54
C GLN A 39 -10.08 12.18 1.95
N ASP A 40 -10.41 13.39 2.43
CA ASP A 40 -9.44 14.33 3.00
C ASP A 40 -8.75 13.76 4.25
N ALA A 41 -9.49 13.03 5.10
CA ALA A 41 -8.93 12.35 6.26
C ALA A 41 -7.99 11.21 5.83
N TRP A 42 -8.38 10.44 4.82
CA TRP A 42 -7.55 9.38 4.25
C TRP A 42 -6.23 9.93 3.68
N LEU A 43 -6.28 11.04 2.92
CA LEU A 43 -5.09 11.70 2.39
C LEU A 43 -4.12 12.14 3.50
N LYS A 44 -4.64 12.75 4.57
CA LYS A 44 -3.80 13.15 5.73
C LYS A 44 -3.17 11.98 6.46
N VAL A 45 -3.84 10.84 6.54
CA VAL A 45 -3.26 9.62 7.10
C VAL A 45 -2.19 9.08 6.16
N SER A 46 -2.39 9.15 4.84
CA SER A 46 -1.40 8.71 3.85
C SER A 46 -0.09 9.50 3.87
N ASP A 47 -0.14 10.78 4.25
CA ASP A 47 1.05 11.61 4.44
C ASP A 47 1.94 11.14 5.61
N THR A 48 1.42 10.29 6.50
CA THR A 48 2.18 9.76 7.66
C THR A 48 2.99 8.51 7.33
N PHE A 49 2.90 8.00 6.10
CA PHE A 49 3.58 6.76 5.75
C PHE A 49 5.10 6.92 5.65
N PRO A 50 5.86 5.83 5.91
CA PRO A 50 7.29 5.80 5.65
C PRO A 50 7.61 6.21 4.21
N GLU A 51 8.69 6.95 4.03
CA GLU A 51 9.10 7.45 2.71
C GLU A 51 9.36 6.30 1.74
N ASP A 52 10.02 5.24 2.21
CA ASP A 52 10.29 4.02 1.45
C ASP A 52 9.02 3.23 1.11
N PHE A 53 7.94 3.39 1.90
CA PHE A 53 6.63 2.86 1.55
C PHE A 53 5.99 3.66 0.41
N ARG A 54 5.96 5.00 0.51
CA ARG A 54 5.36 5.84 -0.55
C ARG A 54 6.09 5.71 -1.89
N GLU A 55 7.41 5.56 -1.86
CA GLU A 55 8.21 5.26 -3.05
C GLU A 55 7.88 3.89 -3.64
N ALA A 56 7.57 2.91 -2.77
CA ALA A 56 7.22 1.55 -3.14
C ALA A 56 5.78 1.39 -3.66
N THR A 57 4.83 2.18 -3.15
CA THR A 57 3.41 2.10 -3.51
C THR A 57 2.98 3.38 -4.21
N GLN A 58 3.39 3.55 -5.47
CA GLN A 58 2.92 4.68 -6.29
C GLN A 58 1.42 4.56 -6.64
N TRP A 59 0.86 3.35 -6.67
CA TRP A 59 -0.49 3.08 -7.20
C TRP A 59 -1.54 2.70 -6.14
N ASP A 60 -1.13 2.14 -5.00
CA ASP A 60 -2.04 1.74 -3.91
C ASP A 60 -1.46 2.17 -2.56
N ALA A 61 -1.67 3.44 -2.21
CA ALA A 61 -1.37 3.99 -0.89
C ALA A 61 -2.49 3.66 0.13
N GLY A 62 -3.34 2.66 -0.13
CA GLY A 62 -4.39 2.22 0.78
C GLY A 62 -3.91 1.22 1.82
N ALA A 63 -4.85 0.77 2.66
CA ALA A 63 -4.59 -0.27 3.65
C ALA A 63 -4.06 -1.57 3.02
N GLY A 64 -4.55 -1.91 1.82
CA GLY A 64 -4.13 -3.07 1.03
C GLY A 64 -2.64 -3.02 0.67
N GLY A 65 -2.20 -1.93 0.05
CA GLY A 65 -0.79 -1.70 -0.29
C GLY A 65 0.13 -1.74 0.93
N LEU A 66 -0.27 -1.13 2.05
CA LEU A 66 0.52 -1.14 3.30
C LEU A 66 0.72 -2.53 3.88
N ARG A 67 -0.33 -3.37 3.87
CA ARG A 67 -0.20 -4.76 4.29
C ARG A 67 0.71 -5.55 3.39
N LEU A 68 0.60 -5.34 2.08
CA LEU A 68 1.42 -6.05 1.11
C LEU A 68 2.90 -5.70 1.27
N TYR A 69 3.23 -4.42 1.43
CA TYR A 69 4.58 -3.96 1.73
C TYR A 69 5.15 -4.58 3.01
N LEU A 70 4.39 -4.57 4.12
CA LEU A 70 4.85 -5.18 5.37
C LEU A 70 5.15 -6.67 5.20
N ARG A 71 4.31 -7.38 4.44
CA ARG A 71 4.48 -8.80 4.18
C ARG A 71 5.72 -9.09 3.33
N VAL A 72 5.98 -8.27 2.31
CA VAL A 72 7.17 -8.39 1.47
C VAL A 72 8.44 -8.07 2.26
N LYS A 73 8.44 -7.01 3.08
CA LYS A 73 9.54 -6.70 4.01
C LYS A 73 9.83 -7.87 4.95
N ALA A 74 8.81 -8.41 5.61
CA ALA A 74 8.96 -9.55 6.52
C ALA A 74 9.50 -10.80 5.80
N PHE A 75 9.10 -11.05 4.55
CA PHE A 75 9.64 -12.13 3.72
C PHE A 75 11.14 -11.94 3.44
N PHE A 76 11.59 -10.74 3.04
CA PHE A 76 13.01 -10.49 2.78
C PHE A 76 13.88 -10.52 4.05
N GLU A 77 13.31 -10.16 5.21
CA GLU A 77 14.00 -10.27 6.50
C GLU A 77 14.12 -11.72 6.98
N ASN A 78 13.06 -12.52 6.84
CA ASN A 78 13.04 -13.92 7.24
C ASN A 78 12.05 -14.75 6.41
N PRO A 79 12.51 -15.33 5.28
CA PRO A 79 11.63 -16.01 4.32
C PRO A 79 11.13 -17.37 4.80
N ILE A 80 11.80 -17.96 5.81
CA ILE A 80 11.40 -19.25 6.38
C ILE A 80 10.16 -19.08 7.26
N ASP A 81 10.13 -18.03 8.07
CA ASP A 81 9.04 -17.77 9.01
C ASP A 81 7.90 -16.94 8.39
N ASN A 82 8.16 -16.21 7.29
CA ASN A 82 7.19 -15.36 6.61
C ASN A 82 7.06 -15.70 5.12
N PRO A 83 6.55 -16.88 4.75
CA PRO A 83 6.39 -17.25 3.35
C PRO A 83 5.39 -16.33 2.64
N ILE A 84 5.77 -15.90 1.44
CA ILE A 84 4.91 -15.13 0.53
C ILE A 84 4.67 -15.91 -0.74
N THR A 85 3.47 -15.80 -1.31
CA THR A 85 3.14 -16.44 -2.58
C THR A 85 3.69 -15.63 -3.75
N GLN A 86 3.87 -16.29 -4.89
CA GLN A 86 4.28 -15.62 -6.13
C GLN A 86 3.31 -14.51 -6.53
N ALA A 87 1.99 -14.74 -6.41
CA ALA A 87 0.97 -13.76 -6.75
C ALA A 87 1.05 -12.49 -5.87
N GLU A 88 1.36 -12.65 -4.58
CA GLU A 88 1.55 -11.51 -3.66
C GLU A 88 2.82 -10.73 -4.01
N LEU A 89 3.91 -11.42 -4.36
CA LEU A 89 5.14 -10.78 -4.79
C LEU A 89 4.96 -10.02 -6.13
N GLU A 90 4.24 -10.63 -7.08
CA GLU A 90 3.90 -10.02 -8.37
C GLU A 90 3.01 -8.79 -8.21
N ALA A 91 2.01 -8.83 -7.33
CA ALA A 91 1.15 -7.69 -7.00
C ALA A 91 1.97 -6.52 -6.43
N TYR A 92 2.95 -6.81 -5.56
CA TYR A 92 3.85 -5.79 -5.02
C TYR A 92 4.68 -5.15 -6.13
N TYR A 93 5.29 -5.93 -7.02
CA TYR A 93 6.05 -5.39 -8.13
C TYR A 93 5.19 -4.64 -9.16
N HIS A 94 3.96 -5.07 -9.41
CA HIS A 94 3.03 -4.34 -10.28
C HIS A 94 2.67 -2.97 -9.70
N SER A 95 2.51 -2.85 -8.37
CA SER A 95 2.30 -1.55 -7.71
C SER A 95 3.50 -0.60 -7.73
N GLN A 96 4.70 -1.13 -8.00
CA GLN A 96 5.98 -0.41 -8.08
C GLN A 96 6.35 0.04 -9.50
N THR A 97 5.76 -0.57 -10.53
CA THR A 97 6.17 -0.31 -11.91
C THR A 97 5.48 0.97 -12.37
N PRO A 98 6.22 2.04 -12.73
CA PRO A 98 5.58 3.15 -13.44
C PRO A 98 4.99 2.57 -14.71
N ILE A 99 3.69 2.81 -14.95
CA ILE A 99 3.15 2.58 -16.29
C ILE A 99 3.95 3.51 -17.19
N ASP A 100 4.74 2.93 -18.06
CA ASP A 100 5.31 3.63 -19.19
C ASP A 100 4.09 4.05 -20.05
N GLU A 101 3.56 5.25 -19.81
CA GLU A 101 2.55 5.88 -20.66
C GLU A 101 3.06 6.05 -22.11
N ASP A 102 4.34 5.76 -22.35
CA ASP A 102 5.03 5.75 -23.64
C ASP A 102 5.35 4.35 -24.21
N SER A 103 4.73 3.25 -23.73
CA SER A 103 4.71 2.00 -24.51
C SER A 103 3.71 2.07 -25.68
N ALA A 104 3.91 3.12 -26.50
CA ALA A 104 3.38 3.26 -27.83
C ALA A 104 3.77 2.05 -28.69
N ASP A 105 2.78 1.53 -29.43
CA ASP A 105 2.93 0.81 -30.69
C ASP A 105 4.15 -0.14 -30.79
N PHE A 106 4.04 -1.34 -30.21
CA PHE A 106 4.82 -2.48 -30.71
C PHE A 106 4.21 -2.94 -32.05
N PHE A 107 4.53 -2.19 -33.11
CA PHE A 107 4.31 -2.58 -34.50
C PHE A 107 5.15 -3.84 -34.78
N PHE A 108 4.51 -4.97 -35.05
CA PHE A 108 5.20 -6.13 -35.63
C PHE A 108 5.28 -5.91 -37.16
N PRO A 109 6.47 -5.78 -37.78
CA PRO A 109 6.59 -5.87 -39.23
C PRO A 109 6.51 -7.32 -39.70
N ASP A 110 5.85 -7.51 -40.85
CA ASP A 110 5.55 -8.81 -41.52
C ASP A 110 6.74 -9.76 -41.69
#